data_AF-A0A7C5X8W8-F1
#
_entry.id   AF-A0A7C5X8W8-F1
#
_cell.length_a   1.000
_cell.length_b   1.000
_cell.length_c   1.000
_cell.angle_alpha   90.00
_cell.angle_beta   90.00
_cell.angle_gamma   90.00
#
_symmetry.space_group_name_H-M   'P 1'
#
loop_
_entity.id
_entity.type
_entity.pdbx_description
1 polymer ?
#
loop_
_entity_poly.entity_id
_entity_poly.type
_entity_poly.pdbx_seq_one_letter_code
_entity_poly.pdbx_strand_id
1 'polypeptide(L)' 'MARIVIRKDKSPVEIKVGGESVWICRCGLTDNPPYCSGKHKETRDEKDDELYIYEDGKRYKVKLEKIEEG' A
#
# COMPACT_ATOMS: atom_id res chain seq x y z
N MET A 1 13.97 4.43 15.66
CA MET A 1 12.68 3.74 15.94
C MET A 1 11.93 3.60 14.62
N ALA A 2 11.42 2.40 14.33
CA ALA A 2 10.52 2.18 13.20
C ALA A 2 9.06 2.40 13.65
N ARG A 3 8.16 2.67 12.71
CA ARG A 3 6.72 2.77 12.94
C ARG A 3 5.98 2.04 11.82
N ILE A 4 4.84 1.44 12.16
CA ILE A 4 3.93 0.84 11.17
C ILE A 4 2.99 1.95 10.66
N VAL A 5 2.88 2.08 9.34
CA VAL A 5 1.94 2.99 8.69
C VAL A 5 0.94 2.16 7.88
N ILE A 6 -0.34 2.26 8.22
CA ILE A 6 -1.40 1.52 7.54
C ILE A 6 -1.78 2.27 6.25
N ARG A 7 -1.70 1.57 5.11
CA ARG A 7 -2.20 2.03 3.80
C ARG A 7 -3.52 1.33 3.52
N LYS A 8 -4.53 2.09 3.08
CA LYS A 8 -5.88 1.56 2.73
C LYS A 8 -6.22 1.71 1.24
N ASP A 9 -5.48 2.56 0.53
CA ASP A 9 -5.75 2.81 -0.88
C ASP A 9 -5.27 1.65 -1.74
N LYS A 10 -6.16 1.07 -2.55
CA LYS A 10 -5.86 -0.08 -3.43
C LYS A 10 -5.57 0.33 -4.88
N SER A 11 -5.46 1.63 -5.17
CA SER A 11 -5.29 2.16 -6.53
C SER A 11 -4.53 3.48 -6.53
N PRO A 12 -3.80 3.79 -7.62
CA PRO A 12 -3.10 5.06 -7.76
C PRO A 12 -4.08 6.22 -7.93
N VAL A 13 -3.60 7.44 -7.73
CA VAL A 13 -4.29 8.66 -8.14
C VAL A 13 -3.76 9.14 -9.47
N GLU A 14 -4.66 9.54 -10.37
CA GLU A 14 -4.29 10.22 -11.61
C GLU A 14 -4.05 11.71 -11.34
N ILE A 15 -2.95 12.23 -11.86
CA ILE A 15 -2.61 13.66 -11.87
C ILE A 15 -2.37 14.08 -13.31
N LYS A 16 -3.00 15.18 -13.74
CA LYS A 16 -2.77 15.75 -15.08
C LYS A 16 -1.65 16.78 -15.01
N VAL A 17 -0.59 16.57 -15.79
CA VAL A 17 0.56 17.50 -15.91
C VAL A 17 0.70 17.86 -17.37
N GLY A 18 0.47 19.12 -17.74
CA GLY A 18 0.55 19.55 -19.14
C GLY A 18 -0.43 18.83 -20.09
N GLY A 19 -1.51 18.24 -19.56
CA GLY A 19 -2.47 17.44 -20.33
C GLY A 19 -2.19 15.94 -20.33
N GLU A 20 -1.00 15.51 -19.91
CA GLU A 20 -0.64 14.08 -19.80
C GLU A 20 -1.02 13.50 -18.44
N SER A 21 -1.34 12.20 -18.41
CA SER A 21 -1.66 11.47 -17.18
C SER A 21 -0.41 10.93 -16.51
N VAL A 22 -0.22 11.29 -15.24
CA VAL A 22 0.77 10.70 -14.34
C VAL A 22 0.04 9.97 -13.22
N TRP A 23 0.45 8.74 -12.94
CA TRP A 23 -0.19 7.90 -11.91
C TRP A 23 0.70 7.81 -10.68
N ILE A 24 0.24 8.34 -9.54
CA ILE A 24 0.97 8.33 -8.28
C ILE A 24 0.50 7.19 -7.39
N CYS A 25 1.45 6.41 -6.88
CA CYS A 25 1.17 5.27 -6.02
C CYS A 25 0.57 5.70 -4.68
N ARG A 26 -0.48 4.99 -4.26
CA ARG A 26 -1.09 5.16 -2.93
C ARG A 26 -1.16 3.86 -2.13
N CYS A 27 -0.99 2.70 -2.76
CA CYS A 27 -1.00 1.41 -2.09
C CYS A 27 0.27 1.11 -1.28
N GLY A 28 1.38 1.78 -1.59
CA GLY A 28 2.65 1.58 -0.88
C GLY A 28 3.50 0.40 -1.38
N LEU A 29 3.04 -0.37 -2.37
CA LEU A 29 3.77 -1.53 -2.92
C LEU A 29 4.64 -1.21 -4.13
N THR A 30 4.75 0.05 -4.55
CA THR A 30 5.55 0.38 -5.74
C THR A 30 7.05 0.18 -5.49
N ASP A 31 7.73 -0.34 -6.49
CA ASP A 31 9.18 -0.38 -6.64
C ASP A 31 9.74 0.82 -7.42
N ASN A 32 8.88 1.77 -7.84
CA ASN A 32 9.26 2.99 -8.54
C ASN A 32 8.60 4.24 -7.92
N PRO A 33 8.83 4.54 -6.63
CA PRO A 33 8.21 5.69 -5.98
C PRO A 33 8.66 7.02 -6.62
N PRO A 34 7.75 8.02 -6.75
CA PRO A 34 6.36 8.04 -6.25
C PRO A 34 5.34 7.44 -7.23
N TYR A 35 5.78 6.96 -8.40
CA TYR A 35 4.91 6.53 -9.48
C TYR A 35 4.27 5.17 -9.22
N CYS A 36 3.15 4.92 -9.90
CA CYS A 36 2.52 3.60 -9.88
C CYS A 36 3.26 2.65 -10.83
N SER A 37 3.79 1.55 -10.29
CA SER A 37 4.34 0.45 -11.10
C SER A 37 3.35 -0.68 -11.40
N GLY A 38 2.07 -0.50 -11.06
CA GLY A 38 1.03 -1.51 -11.29
C GLY A 38 0.91 -2.57 -10.19
N LYS A 39 1.82 -2.62 -9.22
CA LYS A 39 1.78 -3.54 -8.06
C LYS A 39 0.55 -3.40 -7.16
N HIS A 40 -0.22 -2.31 -7.28
CA HIS A 40 -1.53 -2.19 -6.63
C HIS A 40 -2.50 -3.33 -6.99
N LYS A 41 -2.27 -4.05 -8.11
CA LYS A 41 -3.05 -5.23 -8.49
C LYS A 41 -3.01 -6.34 -7.43
N GLU A 42 -1.91 -6.47 -6.69
CA GLU A 42 -1.76 -7.44 -5.58
C GLU A 42 -2.69 -7.15 -4.40
N THR A 43 -3.23 -5.92 -4.32
CA THR A 43 -4.12 -5.48 -3.23
C THR A 43 -5.61 -5.66 -3.54
N ARG A 44 -5.98 -6.14 -4.74
CA ARG A 44 -7.38 -6.14 -5.21
C ARG A 44 -8.30 -7.07 -4.41
N ASP A 45 -7.76 -8.17 -3.90
CA ASP A 45 -8.46 -9.18 -3.13
C ASP A 45 -8.31 -9.00 -1.60
N GLU A 46 -7.60 -7.96 -1.16
CA GLU A 46 -7.50 -7.62 0.25
C GLU A 46 -8.87 -7.28 0.83
N LYS A 47 -9.17 -7.82 2.01
CA LYS A 47 -10.38 -7.48 2.75
C LYS A 47 -10.14 -6.29 3.67
N ASP A 48 -11.15 -5.45 3.85
CA ASP A 48 -11.05 -4.19 4.58
C ASP A 48 -10.85 -4.37 6.10
N ASP A 49 -11.17 -5.55 6.63
CA ASP A 49 -11.02 -5.97 8.03
C ASP A 49 -9.78 -6.84 8.29
N GLU A 50 -8.97 -7.11 7.25
CA GLU A 50 -7.74 -7.89 7.35
C GLU A 50 -6.50 -7.01 7.17
N LEU A 51 -5.38 -7.41 7.77
CA LEU A 51 -4.10 -6.74 7.61
C LEU A 51 -3.12 -7.66 6.89
N TYR A 52 -2.39 -7.08 5.94
CA TYR A 52 -1.41 -7.79 5.14
C TYR A 52 -0.05 -7.08 5.22
N ILE A 53 1.02 -7.86 5.42
CA ILE A 53 2.41 -7.41 5.29
C ILE A 53 2.99 -7.99 4.01
N TYR A 54 3.72 -7.15 3.29
CA TYR A 54 4.44 -7.52 2.08
C TYR A 54 5.94 -7.46 2.36
N GLU A 55 6.62 -8.59 2.25
CA GLU A 55 8.06 -8.72 2.49
C GLU A 55 8.66 -9.68 1.46
N ASP A 56 9.71 -9.26 0.77
CA ASP A 56 10.39 -10.02 -0.29
C ASP A 56 9.45 -10.65 -1.34
N GLY A 57 8.44 -9.88 -1.74
CA GLY A 57 7.45 -10.31 -2.73
C GLY A 57 6.42 -11.32 -2.22
N LYS A 58 6.44 -11.65 -0.93
CA LYS A 58 5.45 -12.52 -0.28
C LYS A 58 4.45 -11.68 0.51
N ARG A 59 3.21 -12.14 0.54
CA ARG A 59 2.11 -11.54 1.30
C ARG A 59 1.78 -12.42 2.51
N TYR A 60 1.74 -11.81 3.69
CA TYR A 60 1.37 -12.46 4.94
C TYR A 60 0.16 -11.77 5.54
N LYS A 61 -0.88 -12.53 5.89
CA LYS A 61 -1.97 -12.02 6.73
C LYS A 61 -1.47 -11.95 8.17
N VAL A 62 -1.65 -10.79 8.82
CA VAL A 62 -1.16 -10.54 10.17
C VAL A 62 -2.27 -10.07 11.10
N LYS A 63 -2.01 -10.16 12.42
CA LYS A 63 -2.82 -9.54 13.47
C LYS A 63 -1.97 -8.50 14.18
N LEU A 64 -2.56 -7.34 14.47
CA LEU A 64 -1.94 -6.35 15.33
C LEU A 64 -2.44 -6.53 16.75
N GLU A 65 -1.52 -6.67 17.68
CA GLU A 65 -1.79 -6.65 19.11
C GLU A 65 -1.30 -5.31 19.66
N LYS A 66 -2.23 -4.53 20.21
CA LYS A 66 -1.89 -3.29 20.88
C LYS A 66 -1.42 -3.66 22.29
N ILE A 67 -0.15 -3.35 22.58
CA ILE A 67 0.38 -3.46 23.94
C ILE A 67 -0.02 -2.19 24.67
N GLU A 68 -0.89 -2.32 25.67
CA GLU A 68 -1.20 -1.23 26.59
C GLU A 68 -0.23 -1.36 27.76
N GLU A 69 0.72 -0.43 27.85
CA GLU A 69 1.52 -0.26 29.06
C GLU A 69 0.59 0.35 30.13
N GLY A 70 0.53 -0.30 31.29
CA GLY A 70 -0.22 0.18 32.46
C GLY A 70 0.44 1.37 33.13
#